data_AF-Q639E4-F1
#
_entry.id   AF-Q639E4-F1
#
_cell.length_a   1.000
_cell.length_b   1.000
_cell.length_c   1.000
_cell.angle_alpha   90.00
_cell.angle_beta   90.00
_cell.angle_gamma   90.00
#
_symmetry.space_group_name_H-M   'P 1'
#
loop_
_entity.id
_entity.type
_entity.pdbx_description
1 polymer ?
#
loop_
_entity_poly.entity_id
_entity_poly.type
_entity_poly.pdbx_seq_one_letter_code
_entity_poly.pdbx_strand_id
1 'polypeptide(L)' 'MTCSVNDGLVGIQPVFLSKLESAGLHYIYKEYGHNDKASGHVFHLDLRKDEATILNNEQIEFFRQYMGK' A
#
# COMPACT_ATOMS: atom_id res chain seq x y z
N MET A 1 -4.59 1.50 1.89
CA MET A 1 -3.63 2.11 0.97
C MET A 1 -2.25 1.59 1.26
N THR A 2 -1.47 1.37 0.21
CA THR A 2 -0.08 0.97 0.31
C THR A 2 0.79 1.95 -0.45
N CYS A 3 2.02 2.16 0.02
CA CYS A 3 2.97 3.05 -0.63
C CYS A 3 4.39 2.50 -0.48
N SER A 4 5.30 2.99 -1.32
CA SER A 4 6.74 2.80 -1.08
C SER A 4 7.32 4.04 -0.40
N VAL A 5 8.23 3.86 0.55
CA VAL A 5 9.01 4.95 1.14
C VAL A 5 10.04 5.56 0.18
N ASN A 6 10.35 4.86 -0.91
CA ASN A 6 11.21 5.36 -1.98
C ASN A 6 10.40 5.97 -3.14
N ASP A 7 9.08 6.11 -2.98
CA ASP A 7 8.24 6.79 -3.96
C ASP A 7 8.39 8.32 -3.78
N GLY A 8 8.77 9.01 -4.86
CA GLY A 8 8.92 10.47 -4.87
C GLY A 8 7.63 11.25 -4.59
N LEU A 9 6.47 10.59 -4.64
CA LEU A 9 5.17 11.16 -4.26
C LEU A 9 4.88 11.08 -2.75
N VAL A 10 5.65 10.30 -1.99
CA VAL A 10 5.33 9.87 -0.62
C VAL A 10 6.25 10.53 0.42
N GLY A 11 7.02 11.56 0.03
CA GLY A 11 7.95 12.26 0.94
C GLY A 11 7.36 12.79 2.26
N ILE A 12 6.03 12.76 2.41
CA ILE A 12 5.30 12.98 3.65
C ILE A 12 4.16 11.94 3.69
N GLN A 13 3.95 11.30 4.84
CA GLN A 13 2.77 10.49 5.13
C GLN A 13 1.53 11.08 4.44
N PRO A 14 0.76 10.30 3.66
CA PRO A 14 -0.17 10.91 2.74
C PRO A 14 -1.24 11.75 3.47
N VAL A 15 -1.38 13.01 3.06
CA VAL A 15 -2.24 14.04 3.71
C VAL A 15 -3.71 13.61 3.82
N PHE A 16 -4.17 12.66 2.99
CA PHE A 16 -5.55 12.17 3.07
C PHE A 16 -5.78 11.22 4.27
N LEU A 17 -4.75 10.65 4.91
CA LEU A 17 -4.93 9.73 6.05
C LEU A 17 -5.64 10.42 7.22
N SER A 18 -5.22 11.64 7.57
CA SER A 18 -5.88 12.43 8.62
C SER A 18 -7.34 12.75 8.28
N LYS A 19 -7.67 12.89 6.99
CA LYS A 19 -9.06 13.07 6.53
C LYS A 19 -9.89 11.80 6.68
N LEU A 20 -9.32 10.63 6.38
CA LEU A 20 -9.99 9.34 6.58
C LEU A 20 -10.27 9.11 8.07
N GLU A 21 -9.27 9.36 8.93
CA GLU A 21 -9.40 9.27 10.38
C GLU A 21 -10.47 10.24 10.92
N SER A 22 -10.42 11.51 10.50
CA SER A 22 -11.41 12.53 10.92
C SER A 22 -12.83 12.21 10.46
N ALA A 23 -12.99 11.45 9.38
CA ALA A 23 -14.29 10.98 8.89
C ALA A 23 -14.78 9.69 9.59
N GLY A 24 -13.99 9.12 10.51
CA GLY A 24 -14.33 7.86 11.18
C GLY A 24 -14.33 6.65 10.24
N LEU A 25 -13.62 6.73 9.11
CA LEU A 25 -13.56 5.65 8.13
C LEU A 25 -12.51 4.62 8.55
N HIS A 26 -12.87 3.34 8.50
CA HIS A 26 -11.90 2.27 8.65
C HIS A 26 -10.95 2.25 7.44
N TYR A 27 -9.65 2.28 7.69
CA TYR A 27 -8.63 2.16 6.66
C TYR A 27 -7.45 1.34 7.15
N ILE A 28 -6.73 0.74 6.20
CA ILE A 28 -5.43 0.10 6.41
C ILE A 28 -4.40 0.94 5.67
N TYR A 29 -3.28 1.28 6.30
CA TYR A 29 -2.14 1.94 5.66
C TYR A 29 -0.86 1.15 5.93
N LYS A 30 -0.09 0.84 4.87
CA LYS A 30 1.14 0.05 4.97
C LYS A 30 2.22 0.58 4.04
N GLU A 31 3.44 0.61 4.56
CA GLU A 31 4.62 1.11 3.86
C GLU A 31 5.55 -0.05 3.46
N TYR A 32 6.15 0.07 2.28
CA TYR A 32 7.04 -0.92 1.67
C TYR A 32 8.33 -0.25 1.19
N GLY A 33 9.34 -1.06 0.83
CA GLY A 33 10.60 -0.54 0.29
C GLY A 33 11.60 -0.03 1.34
N HIS A 34 11.31 -0.19 2.64
CA HIS A 34 12.26 0.11 3.73
C HIS A 34 13.58 -0.66 3.60
N ASN A 35 13.51 -1.90 3.08
CA ASN A 35 14.67 -2.78 2.88
C ASN A 35 15.10 -2.93 1.41
N ASP A 36 14.34 -2.35 0.46
CA ASP A 36 14.63 -2.40 -0.97
C ASP A 36 14.44 -1.03 -1.61
N LYS A 37 15.54 -0.34 -1.87
CA LYS A 37 15.56 0.98 -2.51
C LYS A 37 15.05 0.96 -3.95
N ALA A 38 15.02 -0.19 -4.61
CA ALA A 38 14.48 -0.34 -5.95
C ALA A 38 12.95 -0.45 -5.94
N SER A 39 12.30 -0.67 -4.78
CA SER A 39 10.84 -0.61 -4.67
C SER A 39 10.45 0.87 -4.66
N GLY A 40 10.17 1.45 -5.83
CA GLY A 40 9.78 2.85 -5.99
C GLY A 40 8.28 3.04 -6.25
N HIS A 41 7.92 4.10 -6.96
CA HIS A 41 6.56 4.31 -7.45
C HIS A 41 6.06 3.08 -8.23
N VAL A 42 4.80 2.68 -8.00
CA VAL A 42 4.14 1.53 -8.66
C VAL A 42 4.93 0.20 -8.60
N PHE A 43 5.72 -0.05 -7.55
CA PHE A 43 6.53 -1.27 -7.42
C PHE A 43 5.71 -2.58 -7.51
N HIS A 44 4.41 -2.55 -7.19
CA HIS A 44 3.49 -3.69 -7.25
C HIS A 44 3.29 -4.24 -8.67
N LEU A 45 3.70 -3.51 -9.71
CA LEU A 45 3.68 -3.99 -11.09
C LEU A 45 4.87 -4.91 -11.44
N ASP A 46 5.96 -4.86 -10.67
CA ASP A 46 7.11 -5.73 -10.89
C ASP A 46 6.95 -7.06 -10.15
N LEU A 47 6.20 -7.98 -10.76
CA LEU A 47 5.90 -9.31 -10.20
C LEU A 47 7.15 -10.21 -10.01
N ARG A 48 8.33 -9.78 -10.47
CA ARG A 48 9.60 -10.50 -10.18
C ARG A 48 10.06 -10.25 -8.74
N LYS A 49 9.50 -9.25 -8.06
CA LYS A 49 9.78 -8.94 -6.66
C LYS A 49 8.80 -9.67 -5.74
N ASP A 50 9.34 -10.32 -4.73
CA ASP A 50 8.51 -10.98 -3.70
C ASP A 50 7.61 -9.96 -2.98
N GLU A 51 8.13 -8.76 -2.68
CA GLU A 51 7.37 -7.68 -2.02
C GLU A 51 6.15 -7.23 -2.84
N ALA A 52 6.26 -7.22 -4.19
CA ALA A 52 5.14 -6.92 -5.08
C ALA A 52 4.09 -8.04 -5.03
N THR A 53 4.52 -9.30 -5.03
CA THR A 53 3.60 -10.45 -4.92
C THR A 53 2.87 -10.46 -3.58
N ILE A 54 3.57 -10.21 -2.48
CA ILE A 54 2.99 -10.12 -1.13
C ILE A 54 1.94 -9.01 -1.09
N LEU A 55 2.28 -7.81 -1.56
CA LEU A 55 1.34 -6.69 -1.59
C LEU A 55 0.08 -7.01 -2.41
N ASN A 56 0.23 -7.54 -3.62
CA ASN A 56 -0.91 -7.88 -4.47
C ASN A 56 -1.84 -8.91 -3.79
N ASN A 57 -1.27 -9.94 -3.14
CA ASN A 57 -2.06 -10.92 -2.40
C ASN A 57 -2.79 -10.30 -1.20
N GLU A 58 -2.12 -9.44 -0.42
CA GLU A 58 -2.75 -8.75 0.71
C GLU A 58 -3.93 -7.85 0.26
N GLN A 59 -3.80 -7.18 -0.89
CA GLN A 59 -4.90 -6.39 -1.47
C GLN A 59 -6.06 -7.28 -1.91
N ILE A 60 -5.79 -8.40 -2.57
CA ILE A 60 -6.82 -9.37 -2.98
C ILE A 60 -7.56 -9.90 -1.75
N GLU A 61 -6.85 -10.32 -0.70
CA GLU A 61 -7.46 -10.81 0.53
C GLU A 61 -8.31 -9.75 1.23
N PHE A 62 -7.84 -8.51 1.27
CA PHE A 62 -8.64 -7.39 1.78
C PHE A 62 -9.98 -7.28 1.04
N PHE A 63 -9.98 -7.26 -0.30
CA PHE A 63 -11.23 -7.16 -1.05
C PHE A 63 -12.12 -8.40 -0.89
N ARG A 64 -11.54 -9.60 -0.80
CA ARG A 64 -12.29 -10.84 -0.57
C ARG A 64 -13.11 -10.82 0.72
N GLN A 65 -12.66 -10.11 1.75
CA GLN A 65 -13.42 -9.94 3.01
C GLN A 65 -14.77 -9.24 2.80
N TYR A 66 -14.90 -8.42 1.76
CA TYR A 66 -16.11 -7.62 1.48
C TYR A 66 -16.96 -8.18 0.33
N MET A 67 -16.45 -9.13 -0.45
CA MET A 67 -17.13 -9.58 -1.67
C MET A 67 -18.23 -10.62 -1.46
N GLY A 68 -18.47 -11.11 -0.24
CA GLY A 68 -19.40 -12.22 0.00
C GLY A 68 -18.94 -13.53 -0.68
N LYS A 69 -19.46 -14.66 -0.23
CA LYS A 69 -19.25 -15.95 -0.92
C LYS A 69 -20.22 -16.09 -2.09
#